data_AF-A0A842AKX8-F1
#
_entry.id   AF-A0A842AKX8-F1
#
_cell.length_a   1.000
_cell.length_b   1.000
_cell.length_c   1.000
_cell.angle_alpha   90.00
_cell.angle_beta   90.00
_cell.angle_gamma   90.00
#
_symmetry.space_group_name_H-M   'P 1'
#
loop_
_entity.id
_entity.type
_entity.pdbx_description
1 polymer ?
#
loop_
_entity_poly.entity_id
_entity_poly.type
_entity_poly.pdbx_seq_one_letter_code
_entity_poly.pdbx_strand_id
1 'polypeptide(L)'
;MNYNLDEIKTLLEDDIRLLGYDDLRYAIFKGIENDREEYQIRMEKSEDSFEVYMTADRASLMGKYTFENPFDAMNQFLNIMQSRILTNRRRIRDGDPPEYSCSLWDK
;
A
#
# COMPACT_ATOMS: atom_id res chain seq x y z
N MET A 1 16.51 0.89 -17.30
CA MET A 1 17.13 1.73 -16.24
C MET A 1 17.37 0.84 -15.04
N ASN A 2 18.54 0.91 -14.39
CA ASN A 2 18.79 0.15 -13.17
C ASN A 2 18.42 1.06 -11.99
N TYR A 3 17.28 0.83 -11.36
CA TYR A 3 16.83 1.64 -10.24
C TYR A 3 17.38 1.08 -8.92
N ASN A 4 17.80 1.97 -8.02
CA ASN A 4 18.19 1.58 -6.67
C ASN A 4 16.92 1.35 -5.81
N LEU A 5 16.66 0.11 -5.41
CA LEU A 5 15.46 -0.26 -4.65
C LEU A 5 15.44 0.39 -3.25
N ASP A 6 16.60 0.61 -2.64
CA ASP A 6 16.68 1.24 -1.33
C ASP A 6 16.33 2.75 -1.42
N GLU A 7 16.75 3.41 -2.49
CA GLU A 7 16.38 4.81 -2.76
C GLU A 7 14.87 4.95 -3.05
N ILE A 8 14.31 4.06 -3.89
CA ILE A 8 12.87 4.04 -4.17
C ILE A 8 12.07 3.82 -2.89
N LYS A 9 12.49 2.83 -2.08
CA LYS A 9 11.82 2.52 -0.83
C LYS A 9 11.85 3.73 0.12
N THR A 10 13.02 4.34 0.29
CA THR A 10 13.19 5.52 1.16
C THR A 10 12.31 6.68 0.69
N LEU A 11 12.27 6.94 -0.62
CA LEU A 11 11.43 7.99 -1.19
C LEU A 11 9.94 7.74 -0.95
N LEU A 12 9.48 6.51 -1.13
CA LEU A 12 8.09 6.14 -0.88
C LEU A 12 7.74 6.23 0.61
N GLU A 13 8.62 5.79 1.51
CA GLU A 13 8.45 5.93 2.96
C GLU A 13 8.41 7.41 3.40
N ASP A 14 9.20 8.28 2.77
CA ASP A 14 9.15 9.72 3.00
C ASP A 14 7.80 10.33 2.57
N ASP A 15 7.28 9.96 1.40
CA ASP A 15 5.96 10.42 0.92
C ASP A 15 4.83 9.94 1.84
N ILE A 16 4.86 8.68 2.28
CA ILE A 16 3.89 8.11 3.23
C ILE A 16 3.85 8.95 4.52
N ARG A 17 5.02 9.27 5.06
CA ARG A 17 5.17 10.06 6.28
C ARG A 17 4.73 11.50 6.11
N LEU A 18 5.06 12.13 4.98
CA LEU A 18 4.62 13.48 4.65
C LEU A 18 3.09 13.58 4.53
N LEU A 19 2.45 12.53 4.04
CA LEU A 19 1.00 12.41 3.94
C LEU A 19 0.34 11.98 5.27
N GLY A 20 1.12 11.52 6.25
CA GLY A 20 0.63 11.02 7.54
C GLY A 20 -0.10 9.68 7.43
N TYR A 21 0.34 8.83 6.50
CA TYR A 21 -0.23 7.52 6.20
C TYR A 21 0.50 6.37 6.90
N ASP A 22 1.42 6.67 7.82
CA ASP A 22 2.32 5.71 8.48
C ASP A 22 1.59 4.57 9.20
N ASP A 23 0.39 4.84 9.70
CA ASP A 23 -0.43 3.87 10.44
C ASP A 23 -1.20 2.89 9.55
N LEU A 24 -1.11 3.02 8.21
CA LEU A 24 -1.63 2.01 7.30
C LEU A 24 -0.75 0.76 7.30
N ARG A 25 -1.38 -0.40 7.08
CA ARG A 25 -0.63 -1.64 6.81
C ARG A 25 -0.04 -1.59 5.41
N TYR A 26 1.29 -1.58 5.32
CA TYR A 26 1.96 -1.63 4.03
C TYR A 26 3.30 -2.37 4.07
N ALA A 27 3.75 -2.85 2.91
CA ALA A 27 5.06 -3.47 2.72
C ALA A 27 5.68 -3.06 1.39
N ILE A 28 7.00 -2.78 1.40
CA ILE A 28 7.76 -2.35 0.22
C ILE A 28 8.99 -3.24 0.10
N PHE A 29 9.08 -3.97 -1.02
CA PHE A 29 10.19 -4.87 -1.36
C PHE A 29 10.53 -5.88 -0.26
N LYS A 30 9.52 -6.42 0.41
CA LYS A 30 9.69 -7.43 1.47
C LYS A 30 9.72 -8.85 0.91
N GLY A 31 9.32 -9.03 -0.35
CA GLY A 31 9.10 -10.34 -0.96
C GLY A 31 7.70 -10.87 -0.66
N ILE A 32 7.12 -11.58 -1.63
CA ILE A 32 5.70 -11.98 -1.65
C ILE A 32 5.27 -12.82 -0.43
N GLU A 33 6.19 -13.58 0.16
CA GLU A 33 5.91 -14.49 1.27
C GLU A 33 6.13 -13.87 2.66
N ASN A 34 6.82 -12.73 2.74
CA ASN A 34 7.20 -12.14 4.02
C ASN A 34 6.21 -11.04 4.44
N ASP A 35 5.97 -10.96 5.76
CA ASP A 35 5.25 -9.85 6.38
C ASP A 35 3.85 -9.63 5.79
N ARG A 36 3.10 -10.72 5.58
CA ARG A 36 1.76 -10.68 4.98
C ARG A 36 0.69 -10.50 6.05
N GLU A 37 0.00 -9.38 5.99
CA GLU A 37 -1.19 -9.11 6.80
C GLU A 37 -2.43 -8.97 5.92
N GLU A 38 -3.63 -9.00 6.51
CA GLU A 38 -4.88 -8.64 5.81
C GLU A 38 -4.98 -7.12 5.60
N TYR A 39 -5.57 -6.71 4.47
CA TYR A 39 -5.75 -5.29 4.10
C TYR A 39 -4.45 -4.50 4.01
N GLN A 40 -3.35 -5.18 3.66
CA GLN A 40 -2.02 -4.62 3.51
C GLN A 40 -1.78 -4.22 2.06
N ILE A 41 -1.24 -3.02 1.85
CA ILE A 41 -0.87 -2.52 0.53
C ILE A 41 0.60 -2.88 0.28
N ARG A 42 0.91 -3.45 -0.88
CA ARG A 42 2.24 -4.01 -1.16
C ARG A 42 2.79 -3.49 -2.47
N MET A 43 4.08 -3.18 -2.47
CA MET A 43 4.87 -2.90 -3.67
C MET A 43 6.05 -3.86 -3.71
N GLU A 44 6.13 -4.68 -4.76
CA GLU A 44 7.17 -5.70 -4.93
C GLU A 44 7.92 -5.52 -6.25
N LYS A 45 9.20 -5.88 -6.28
CA LYS A 45 9.98 -5.96 -7.51
C LYS A 45 9.86 -7.37 -8.08
N SER A 46 9.41 -7.48 -9.33
CA SER A 46 9.37 -8.72 -10.11
C SER A 46 10.30 -8.55 -11.30
N GLU A 47 11.18 -9.52 -11.64
CA GLU A 47 12.16 -9.50 -12.75
C GLU A 47 12.42 -8.12 -13.38
N ASP A 48 11.57 -7.69 -14.34
CA ASP A 48 11.67 -6.41 -15.07
C ASP A 48 10.59 -5.36 -14.74
N SER A 49 9.71 -5.63 -13.78
CA SER A 49 8.58 -4.76 -13.41
C SER A 49 8.46 -4.52 -11.90
N PHE A 50 7.54 -3.63 -11.53
CA PHE A 50 7.11 -3.31 -10.18
C PHE A 50 5.63 -3.65 -10.07
N GLU A 51 5.28 -4.42 -9.05
CA GLU A 51 3.93 -4.89 -8.82
C GLU A 51 3.35 -4.20 -7.59
N VAL A 52 2.16 -3.63 -7.72
CA VAL A 52 1.41 -3.03 -6.62
C VAL A 52 0.12 -3.81 -6.45
N TYR A 53 -0.16 -4.26 -5.23
CA TYR A 53 -1.36 -5.01 -4.92
C TYR A 53 -1.79 -4.83 -3.48
N MET A 54 -2.99 -5.29 -3.15
CA MET A 54 -3.45 -5.42 -1.78
C MET A 54 -3.61 -6.87 -1.40
N THR A 55 -3.57 -7.12 -0.10
CA THR A 55 -4.14 -8.32 0.48
C THR A 55 -5.58 -8.04 0.94
N ALA A 56 -6.47 -9.02 0.80
CA ALA A 56 -7.82 -8.99 1.35
C ALA A 56 -7.93 -9.97 2.53
N ASP A 57 -9.13 -10.43 2.85
CA ASP A 57 -9.36 -11.46 3.86
C ASP A 57 -8.47 -12.69 3.61
N ARG A 58 -7.94 -13.26 4.69
CA ARG A 58 -6.98 -14.38 4.69
C ARG A 58 -5.70 -14.09 3.89
N ALA A 59 -5.31 -12.82 3.83
CA ALA A 59 -4.17 -12.31 3.07
C ALA A 59 -4.19 -12.69 1.57
N SER A 60 -5.38 -12.89 1.00
CA SER A 60 -5.56 -13.23 -0.42
C SER A 60 -5.19 -12.04 -1.33
N LEU A 61 -4.65 -12.30 -2.53
CA LEU A 61 -4.25 -11.22 -3.44
C LEU A 61 -5.48 -10.52 -4.02
N MET A 62 -5.49 -9.18 -3.95
CA MET A 62 -6.54 -8.32 -4.48
C MET A 62 -5.94 -7.17 -5.30
N GLY A 63 -6.43 -6.98 -6.53
CA GLY A 63 -6.08 -5.84 -7.39
C GLY A 63 -4.59 -5.73 -7.65
N LYS A 64 -4.06 -6.49 -8.63
CA LYS A 64 -2.65 -6.45 -9.04
C LYS A 64 -2.45 -5.48 -10.20
N TYR A 65 -1.52 -4.54 -10.03
CA TYR A 65 -1.09 -3.58 -11.03
C TYR A 65 0.41 -3.77 -11.30
N THR A 66 0.82 -3.74 -12.56
CA THR A 66 2.21 -3.97 -12.96
C THR A 66 2.73 -2.78 -13.76
N PHE A 67 3.92 -2.30 -13.42
CA PHE A 67 4.54 -1.11 -14.02
C PHE A 67 6.01 -1.39 -14.36
N GLU A 68 6.52 -0.81 -15.45
CA GLU A 68 7.95 -0.85 -15.78
C GLU A 68 8.73 0.22 -14.97
N ASN A 69 8.05 1.31 -14.61
CA ASN A 69 8.62 2.44 -13.91
C ASN A 69 8.23 2.40 -12.41
N PRO A 70 9.20 2.49 -11.48
CA PRO A 70 8.92 2.51 -10.04
C PRO A 70 8.09 3.72 -9.63
N PHE A 71 8.24 4.88 -10.28
CA PHE A 71 7.48 6.08 -9.91
C PHE A 71 5.99 5.95 -10.24
N ASP A 72 5.64 5.23 -11.31
CA ASP A 72 4.25 4.93 -11.62
C ASP A 72 3.66 3.93 -10.60
N ALA A 73 4.45 2.95 -10.17
CA ALA A 73 4.09 2.05 -9.08
C ALA A 73 3.92 2.80 -7.74
N MET A 74 4.81 3.73 -7.40
CA MET A 74 4.68 4.58 -6.20
C MET A 74 3.39 5.40 -6.23
N ASN A 75 3.09 6.04 -7.37
CA ASN A 75 1.85 6.79 -7.56
C ASN A 75 0.63 5.90 -7.34
N GLN A 76 0.62 4.69 -7.91
CA GLN A 76 -0.48 3.74 -7.71
C GLN A 76 -0.59 3.30 -6.24
N PHE A 77 0.53 3.07 -5.57
CA PHE A 77 0.57 2.67 -4.17
C PHE A 77 -0.04 3.75 -3.25
N LEU A 78 0.36 5.02 -3.44
CA LEU A 78 -0.19 6.15 -2.69
C LEU A 78 -1.67 6.40 -3.01
N ASN A 79 -2.09 6.21 -4.26
CA ASN A 79 -3.50 6.31 -4.65
C ASN A 79 -4.37 5.26 -3.94
N ILE A 80 -3.86 4.03 -3.80
CA ILE A 80 -4.53 2.96 -3.05
C ILE A 80 -4.61 3.35 -1.57
N MET A 81 -3.51 3.84 -0.96
CA MET A 81 -3.50 4.30 0.44
C MET A 81 -4.56 5.37 0.70
N GLN A 82 -4.60 6.41 -0.13
CA GLN A 82 -5.60 7.47 -0.02
C GLN A 82 -7.03 6.92 -0.15
N SER A 83 -7.26 6.05 -1.13
CA SER A 83 -8.55 5.41 -1.33
C SER A 83 -8.98 4.61 -0.09
N ARG A 84 -8.05 3.87 0.54
CA ARG A 84 -8.33 3.11 1.76
C ARG A 84 -8.77 3.98 2.93
N ILE A 85 -8.10 5.12 3.11
CA ILE A 85 -8.45 6.11 4.12
C ILE A 85 -9.85 6.65 3.89
N LEU A 86 -10.15 7.12 2.67
CA LEU A 86 -11.45 7.67 2.33
C LEU A 86 -12.57 6.63 2.49
N THR A 87 -12.34 5.39 2.07
CA THR A 87 -13.32 4.30 2.21
C THR A 87 -13.58 3.96 3.67
N ASN A 88 -12.56 3.79 4.50
CA ASN A 88 -12.77 3.42 5.91
C ASN A 88 -13.37 4.58 6.74
N ARG A 89 -12.97 5.83 6.48
CA ARG A 89 -13.64 7.01 7.07
C ARG A 89 -15.12 7.08 6.71
N ARG A 90 -15.44 6.82 5.44
CA ARG A 90 -16.83 6.74 4.99
C ARG A 90 -17.61 5.63 5.69
N ARG A 91 -17.02 4.43 5.83
CA ARG A 91 -17.66 3.30 6.55
C ARG A 91 -18.01 3.69 7.98
N ILE A 92 -17.04 4.25 8.72
CA ILE A 92 -17.29 4.71 10.10
C ILE A 92 -18.41 5.76 10.16
N ARG A 93 -18.39 6.75 9.26
CA ARG A 93 -19.44 7.77 9.16
C ARG A 93 -20.82 7.16 8.87
N ASP A 94 -20.88 6.15 8.01
CA ASP A 94 -22.11 5.49 7.59
C ASP A 94 -22.57 4.43 8.63
N GLY A 95 -21.81 4.21 9.71
CA GLY A 95 -22.11 3.27 10.80
C GLY A 95 -21.60 1.85 10.56
N ASP A 96 -20.84 1.64 9.50
CA ASP A 96 -20.24 0.35 9.14
C ASP A 96 -18.88 0.15 9.84
N PRO A 97 -18.53 -1.11 10.20
CA PRO A 97 -17.20 -1.40 10.74
C PRO A 97 -16.11 -1.13 9.69
N PRO A 98 -14.95 -0.55 10.07
CA PRO A 98 -13.79 -0.47 9.19
C PRO A 98 -13.21 -1.87 8.94
N GLU A 99 -12.35 -2.00 7.95
CA GLU A 99 -11.72 -3.28 7.59
C GLU A 99 -10.79 -3.83 8.68
N TYR A 100 -10.10 -2.94 9.37
CA TYR A 100 -9.26 -3.25 10.53
C TYR A 100 -9.18 -2.04 11.45
N SER A 101 -8.65 -2.20 12.66
CA SER A 101 -8.43 -1.06 13.56
C SER A 101 -7.22 -0.23 13.09
N CYS A 102 -7.41 1.07 12.86
CA CYS A 102 -6.34 2.02 12.51
C CYS A 102 -6.73 3.42 13.00
N SER A 103 -5.76 4.21 13.46
CA SER A 103 -5.97 5.58 13.94
C SER A 103 -6.46 6.54 12.85
N LEU A 104 -6.24 6.21 11.57
CA LEU A 104 -6.49 7.10 10.43
C LEU A 104 -7.96 7.18 10.02
N TRP A 105 -8.79 6.27 10.53
CA TRP A 105 -10.20 6.19 10.18
C TRP A 105 -11.07 7.21 10.92
N ASP A 106 -10.63 7.65 12.10
CA ASP A 106 -11.38 8.59 12.95
C ASP A 106 -10.92 10.05 12.77
N LYS A 107 -10.00 10.30 11.83
CA LYS A 107 -9.44 11.62 11.52
C LYS A 107 -10.28 12.42 10.52
#